data_AF-A0A9N9IRR8-F1
#
_entry.id   AF-A0A9N9IRR8-F1
#
_cell.length_a   1.000
_cell.length_b   1.000
_cell.length_c   1.000
_cell.angle_alpha   90.00
_cell.angle_beta   90.00
_cell.angle_gamma   90.00
#
_symmetry.space_group_name_H-M   'P 1'
#
loop_
_entity.id
_entity.type
_entity.pdbx_description
1 polymer ?
#
loop_
_entity_poly.entity_id
_entity_poly.type
_entity_poly.pdbx_seq_one_letter_code
_entity_poly.pdbx_strand_id
1 'polypeptide(L)'
;GDIEQLSNDRYKINGNIHQVNNVSVRITELPIRVWTQNYKESLELWISGTDKVPSWILEYKEDHTTTTVDFTIKLSQTSLRDSLEEGLEKRFKMSTTIGTSNMVCFDGKG
;
A
#
# COMPACT_ATOMS: atom_id res chain seq x y z
N GLY A 1 -7.23 -8.27 1.38
CA GLY A 1 -7.50 -6.84 1.56
C GLY A 1 -8.99 -6.61 1.77
N ASP A 2 -9.40 -5.38 2.03
CA ASP A 2 -10.77 -5.02 2.38
C ASP A 2 -11.31 -3.91 1.48
N ILE A 3 -12.62 -3.91 1.23
CA ILE A 3 -13.30 -2.89 0.44
C ILE A 3 -14.40 -2.26 1.30
N GLU A 4 -14.30 -0.95 1.52
CA GLU A 4 -15.22 -0.17 2.34
C GLU A 4 -15.96 0.84 1.46
N GLN A 5 -17.29 0.88 1.55
CA GLN A 5 -18.09 1.86 0.83
C GLN A 5 -18.05 3.21 1.54
N LEU A 6 -17.46 4.22 0.89
CA LEU A 6 -17.40 5.59 1.41
C LEU A 6 -18.65 6.41 1.04
N SER A 7 -19.18 6.18 -0.16
CA SER A 7 -20.41 6.80 -0.66
C SER A 7 -21.03 5.92 -1.75
N ASN A 8 -22.23 6.27 -2.23
CA ASN A 8 -22.96 5.48 -3.24
C ASN A 8 -22.09 5.05 -4.43
N ASP A 9 -21.22 5.94 -4.90
CA ASP A 9 -20.35 5.69 -6.05
C ASP A 9 -18.85 5.68 -5.71
N ARG A 10 -18.47 5.49 -4.45
CA ARG A 10 -17.05 5.56 -4.03
C ARG A 10 -16.70 4.48 -3.02
N TYR A 11 -15.65 3.73 -3.34
CA TYR A 11 -15.17 2.63 -2.54
C TYR A 11 -13.70 2.87 -2.18
N LYS A 12 -13.37 2.67 -0.91
CA LYS A 12 -12.00 2.61 -0.40
C LYS A 12 -11.54 1.17 -0.45
N ILE A 13 -10.38 0.92 -1.03
CA ILE A 13 -9.78 -0.41 -1.13
C ILE A 13 -8.50 -0.38 -0.33
N ASN A 14 -8.41 -1.25 0.65
CA ASN A 14 -7.26 -1.35 1.53
C ASN A 14 -6.48 -2.64 1.23
N GLY A 15 -5.17 -2.48 1.09
CA GLY A 15 -4.21 -3.56 1.21
C GLY A 15 -4.12 -4.02 2.67
N ASN A 16 -3.22 -4.97 2.92
CA ASN A 16 -3.08 -5.58 4.23
C ASN A 16 -1.66 -5.36 4.75
N ILE A 17 -1.53 -4.56 5.80
CA ILE A 17 -0.26 -4.23 6.46
C ILE A 17 -0.38 -4.45 7.96
N HIS A 18 0.57 -5.18 8.53
CA HIS A 18 0.64 -5.47 9.96
C HIS A 18 2.00 -5.15 10.52
N GLN A 19 2.03 -4.63 11.74
CA GLN A 19 3.27 -4.54 12.49
C GLN A 19 3.68 -5.93 12.98
N VAL A 20 4.90 -6.36 12.66
CA VAL A 20 5.45 -7.63 13.18
C VAL A 20 6.18 -7.36 14.50
N ASN A 21 7.00 -6.32 14.54
CA ASN A 21 7.86 -5.96 15.67
C ASN A 21 7.96 -4.43 15.82
N ASN A 22 8.63 -3.95 16.86
CA ASN A 22 8.89 -2.51 17.09
C ASN A 22 9.82 -1.82 16.08
N VAL A 23 10.31 -2.58 15.10
CA VAL A 23 11.19 -2.10 14.02
C VAL A 23 10.84 -2.72 12.67
N SER A 24 9.73 -3.47 12.57
CA SER A 24 9.40 -4.21 11.36
C SER A 24 7.90 -4.29 11.11
N VAL A 25 7.52 -4.10 9.85
CA VAL A 25 6.15 -4.24 9.34
C VAL A 25 6.13 -5.25 8.21
N ARG A 26 5.00 -5.92 8.02
CA ARG A 26 4.79 -6.90 6.96
C ARG A 26 3.56 -6.56 6.17
N ILE A 27 3.70 -6.56 4.85
CA ILE A 27 2.62 -6.34 3.89
C ILE A 27 2.33 -7.68 3.24
N THR A 28 1.08 -8.11 3.33
CA THR A 28 0.62 -9.41 2.80
C THR A 28 -0.34 -9.25 1.63
N GLU A 29 -0.79 -8.01 1.37
CA GLU A 29 -1.69 -7.70 0.27
C GLU A 29 -1.49 -6.25 -0.16
N LEU A 30 -1.43 -6.01 -1.47
CA LEU A 30 -1.43 -4.65 -2.02
C LEU A 30 -2.86 -4.23 -2.40
N PRO A 31 -3.16 -2.92 -2.43
CA PRO A 31 -4.44 -2.45 -2.93
C PRO A 31 -4.67 -2.88 -4.39
N ILE A 32 -5.93 -3.05 -4.76
CA ILE A 32 -6.30 -3.40 -6.13
C ILE A 32 -5.75 -2.34 -7.10
N ARG A 33 -5.22 -2.81 -8.26
CA ARG A 33 -4.50 -2.05 -9.30
C ARG A 33 -3.07 -1.61 -8.96
N VAL A 34 -2.54 -1.98 -7.78
CA VAL A 34 -1.13 -1.77 -7.47
C VAL A 34 -0.33 -3.02 -7.86
N TRP A 35 0.53 -2.88 -8.87
CA TRP A 35 1.44 -3.96 -9.27
C TRP A 35 2.61 -4.07 -8.29
N THR A 36 3.02 -5.30 -7.99
CA THR A 36 4.16 -5.62 -7.12
C THR A 36 5.42 -4.88 -7.54
N GLN A 37 5.71 -4.83 -8.85
CA GLN A 37 6.88 -4.13 -9.39
C GLN A 37 6.84 -2.62 -9.14
N ASN A 38 5.71 -1.96 -9.42
CA ASN A 38 5.54 -0.52 -9.16
C ASN A 38 5.66 -0.20 -7.66
N TYR A 39 5.20 -1.12 -6.81
CA TYR A 39 5.33 -0.96 -5.37
C TYR A 39 6.78 -1.09 -4.91
N LYS A 40 7.53 -2.04 -5.47
CA LYS A 40 8.96 -2.22 -5.22
C LYS A 40 9.77 -0.97 -5.56
N GLU A 41 9.53 -0.36 -6.72
CA GLU A 41 10.16 0.91 -7.11
C GLU A 41 9.87 2.03 -6.10
N SER A 42 8.66 2.06 -5.55
CA SER A 42 8.28 3.01 -4.50
C SER A 42 9.03 2.74 -3.18
N LEU A 43 9.21 1.47 -2.79
CA LEU A 43 10.00 1.08 -1.62
C LEU A 43 11.48 1.49 -1.78
N GLU A 44 12.06 1.25 -2.95
CA GLU A 44 13.44 1.64 -3.26
C GLU A 44 13.62 3.16 -3.20
N LEU A 45 12.63 3.91 -3.66
CA LEU A 45 12.62 5.37 -3.53
C LEU A 45 12.60 5.82 -2.06
N TRP A 46 11.82 5.14 -1.20
CA TRP A 46 11.75 5.43 0.22
C TRP A 46 12.99 4.99 1.01
N ILE A 47 13.77 4.04 0.50
CA ILE A 47 15.08 3.65 1.03
C ILE A 47 16.16 4.65 0.59
N SER A 48 16.24 4.96 -0.70
CA SER A 48 17.23 5.91 -1.21
C SER A 48 16.99 7.32 -0.70
N GLY A 49 15.73 7.67 -0.45
CA GLY A 49 15.33 9.05 -0.20
C GLY A 49 15.41 9.89 -1.48
N THR A 50 14.69 11.01 -1.48
CA THR A 50 14.69 12.04 -2.53
C THR A 50 14.73 13.41 -1.87
N ASP A 51 15.00 14.47 -2.64
CA ASP A 51 14.98 15.85 -2.13
C ASP A 51 13.65 16.25 -1.49
N LYS A 52 12.55 15.59 -1.88
CA LYS A 52 11.20 15.85 -1.35
C LYS A 52 10.81 14.93 -0.20
N VAL A 53 11.37 13.73 -0.15
CA VAL A 53 10.99 12.70 0.82
C VAL A 53 12.28 12.08 1.36
N PRO A 54 12.67 12.37 2.62
CA PRO A 54 13.88 11.79 3.19
C PRO A 54 13.75 10.27 3.28
N SER A 55 14.87 9.56 3.29
CA SER A 55 14.87 8.12 3.53
C SER A 55 14.31 7.82 4.93
N TRP A 56 13.33 6.92 4.99
CA TRP A 56 12.70 6.50 6.26
C TRP A 56 12.55 4.99 6.38
N ILE A 57 12.94 4.24 5.33
CA ILE A 57 13.03 2.79 5.32
C ILE A 57 14.49 2.37 5.36
N LEU A 58 14.82 1.38 6.19
CA LEU A 58 16.18 0.85 6.30
C LEU A 58 16.43 -0.23 5.25
N GLU A 59 15.60 -1.27 5.25
CA GLU A 59 15.69 -2.39 4.32
C GLU A 59 14.31 -3.03 4.12
N TYR A 60 14.10 -3.67 2.98
CA TYR A 60 12.96 -4.55 2.76
C TYR A 60 13.44 -5.93 2.32
N LYS A 61 12.65 -6.94 2.66
CA LYS A 61 12.77 -8.31 2.19
C LYS A 61 11.49 -8.66 1.44
N GLU A 62 11.65 -9.21 0.26
CA GLU A 62 10.57 -9.62 -0.62
C GLU A 62 10.51 -11.15 -0.62
N ASP A 63 9.40 -11.70 -0.13
CA ASP A 63 9.11 -13.13 -0.08
C ASP A 63 7.86 -13.44 -0.93
N HIS A 64 7.73 -12.77 -2.07
CA HIS A 64 6.62 -12.96 -3.00
C HIS A 64 6.69 -14.30 -3.75
N THR A 65 5.53 -14.83 -4.10
CA THR A 65 5.41 -15.94 -5.06
C THR A 65 4.80 -15.44 -6.38
N THR A 66 4.61 -16.32 -7.37
CA THR A 66 3.95 -15.95 -8.63
C THR A 66 2.52 -15.43 -8.41
N THR A 67 1.87 -15.76 -7.28
CA THR A 67 0.47 -15.44 -7.01
C THR A 67 0.23 -14.65 -5.72
N THR A 68 1.21 -14.55 -4.83
CA THR A 68 1.05 -13.89 -3.52
C THR A 68 2.11 -12.82 -3.28
N VAL A 69 1.71 -11.74 -2.62
CA VAL A 69 2.60 -10.65 -2.24
C VAL A 69 3.00 -10.78 -0.77
N ASP A 70 4.29 -10.68 -0.49
CA ASP A 70 4.81 -10.64 0.89
C ASP A 70 6.04 -9.76 0.96
N PHE A 71 5.93 -8.64 1.67
CA PHE A 71 7.03 -7.73 1.92
C PHE A 71 7.24 -7.56 3.41
N THR A 72 8.43 -7.87 3.90
CA THR A 72 8.87 -7.54 5.25
C THR A 72 9.76 -6.31 5.20
N ILE A 73 9.30 -5.21 5.78
CA ILE A 73 9.98 -3.91 5.75
C ILE A 73 10.51 -3.60 7.14
N LYS A 74 11.78 -3.22 7.23
CA LYS A 74 12.44 -2.78 8.45
C LYS A 74 12.60 -1.28 8.46
N LEU A 75 12.26 -0.70 9.60
CA LEU A 75 12.21 0.73 9.86
C LEU A 75 13.01 1.04 11.12
N SER A 76 13.41 2.29 11.28
CA SER A 76 13.88 2.77 12.58
C SER A 76 12.71 2.84 13.58
N GLN A 77 13.00 2.75 14.87
CA GLN A 77 11.96 2.81 15.89
C GLN A 77 11.23 4.16 15.91
N THR A 78 11.93 5.24 15.58
CA THR A 78 11.34 6.58 15.41
C THR A 78 10.39 6.58 14.20
N SER A 79 10.87 6.14 13.04
CA SER A 79 10.06 6.10 11.80
C SER A 79 8.82 5.22 11.94
N LEU A 80 8.90 4.11 12.67
CA LEU A 80 7.75 3.26 12.94
C LEU A 80 6.72 3.96 13.83
N ARG A 81 7.15 4.67 14.87
CA ARG A 81 6.25 5.43 15.75
C ARG A 81 5.52 6.53 14.96
N ASP A 82 6.25 7.28 14.15
CA ASP A 82 5.66 8.30 13.27
C ASP A 82 4.67 7.67 12.28
N SER A 83 5.01 6.50 11.74
CA SER A 83 4.13 5.76 10.81
C SER A 83 2.89 5.19 11.48
N LEU A 84 2.97 4.80 12.75
CA LEU A 84 1.82 4.34 13.55
C LEU A 84 0.90 5.51 13.92
N GLU A 85 1.48 6.67 14.25
CA GLU A 85 0.72 7.88 14.56
C GLU A 85 -0.01 8.44 13.33
N GLU A 86 0.62 8.43 12.16
CA GLU A 86 -0.03 8.80 10.89
C GLU A 86 -0.98 7.72 10.35
N GLY A 87 -0.73 6.46 10.73
CA GLY A 87 -1.42 5.27 10.24
C GLY A 87 -0.62 4.56 9.15
N LEU A 88 -0.29 3.29 9.40
CA LEU A 88 0.51 2.45 8.50
C LEU A 88 -0.09 2.38 7.09
N GLU A 89 -1.42 2.25 6.99
CA GLU A 89 -2.10 2.20 5.70
C GLU A 89 -1.86 3.44 4.84
N LYS A 90 -1.90 4.61 5.47
CA LYS A 90 -1.72 5.90 4.78
C LYS A 90 -0.26 6.11 4.42
N ARG A 91 0.66 5.85 5.35
CA ARG A 91 2.09 6.06 5.15
C ARG A 91 2.65 5.17 4.04
N PHE A 92 2.25 3.90 4.03
CA PHE A 92 2.70 2.92 3.03
C PHE A 92 1.88 2.94 1.74
N LYS A 93 0.91 3.87 1.60
CA LYS A 93 -0.01 3.95 0.46
C LYS A 93 -0.78 2.64 0.21
N MET A 94 -1.16 1.94 1.27
CA MET A 94 -1.97 0.72 1.26
C MET A 94 -3.47 1.01 1.14
N SER A 95 -3.86 2.22 0.72
CA SER A 95 -5.25 2.55 0.49
C SER A 95 -5.42 3.26 -0.85
N THR A 96 -6.36 2.79 -1.66
CA THR A 96 -6.77 3.41 -2.91
C THR A 96 -8.27 3.67 -2.89
N THR A 97 -8.73 4.63 -3.69
CA THR A 97 -10.16 4.93 -3.81
C THR A 97 -10.58 4.74 -5.26
N ILE A 98 -11.67 4.02 -5.47
CA ILE A 98 -12.28 3.81 -6.78
C ILE A 98 -13.65 4.48 -6.79
N GLY A 99 -13.89 5.28 -7.83
CA GLY A 99 -15.20 5.83 -8.14
C GLY A 99 -15.92 4.97 -9.18
N THR A 100 -17.22 4.75 -9.01
CA THR A 100 -18.10 4.03 -9.96
C THR A 100 -19.08 4.97 -10.65
N SER A 101 -18.89 6.28 -10.58
CA SER A 101 -19.81 7.27 -11.16
C SER A 101 -19.81 7.30 -12.70
N ASN A 102 -18.78 6.76 -13.36
CA ASN A 102 -18.65 6.70 -14.82
C ASN A 102 -18.76 5.26 -15.34
N MET A 103 -19.80 4.53 -14.94
CA MET A 103 -20.12 3.23 -15.53
C MET A 103 -20.91 3.45 -16.83
N VAL A 104 -20.23 3.31 -17.97
CA VAL A 104 -20.83 3.39 -19.31
C VAL A 104 -20.70 2.02 -19.97
N CYS A 105 -21.82 1.46 -20.42
CA CYS A 105 -21.88 0.21 -21.17
C CYS A 105 -22.93 0.35 -22.28
N PHE A 106 -22.69 -0.32 -23.41
CA PHE A 106 -23.70 -0.49 -24.45
C PHE A 106 -24.83 -1.37 -23.93
N ASP A 107 -26.06 -1.06 -24.32
CA ASP A 107 -27.20 -1.88 -23.97
C ASP A 107 -27.31 -3.08 -24.95
N GLY A 108 -28.28 -3.99 -24.72
CA GLY A 108 -28.45 -5.17 -25.57
C GLY A 108 -28.77 -4.88 -27.04
N LYS A 109 -28.96 -3.61 -27.43
CA LYS A 109 -29.25 -3.16 -28.79
C LYS A 109 -28.09 -2.37 -29.42
N GLY A 110 -26.97 -2.19 -28.71
CA GLY A 110 -25.82 -1.41 -29.17
C GLY A 110 -25.95 0.03 -28.71
#